data_AF-A0A7C3WHY5-F1
#
_entry.id   AF-A0A7C3WHY5-F1
#
_cell.length_a   1.000
_cell.length_b   1.000
_cell.length_c   1.000
_cell.angle_alpha   90.00
_cell.angle_beta   90.00
_cell.angle_gamma   90.00
#
_symmetry.space_group_name_H-M   'P 1'
#
loop_
_entity.id
_entity.type
_entity.pdbx_description
1 polymer ?
#
loop_
_entity_poly.entity_id
_entity_poly.type
_entity_poly.pdbx_seq_one_letter_code
_entity_poly.pdbx_strand_id
1 'polypeptide(L)'
;VTAGGPPEPPAQPQQIEGQKAWLIEVGEKGMYAAVVGIYDDPQQPRRYQRVVLDSRYPDSPVMRQIMVAYQEQLKDLGLTGLGIQPVRHPREELNGPFVGSKECESCHEPSYKVWKSSGHVKAWQTLVQADPPRHHDPECISCHVVGWNPQKYFPYQGGFWTEQKTPHLVAVGCESCHGPGGRHVDAEMGRLGSDDQVKQKYRQAVRLPLAEAEKTCLECHDLDNSPDFTFKTYWPKVEHREK
;
A
#
# COMPACT_ATOMS: atom_id res chain seq x y z
N VAL A 1 13.44 -24.62 -15.42
CA VAL A 1 13.49 -23.39 -14.59
C VAL A 1 12.08 -22.82 -14.55
N THR A 2 11.58 -22.40 -13.40
CA THR A 2 10.23 -21.86 -13.23
C THR A 2 10.22 -20.70 -12.25
N ALA A 3 9.29 -19.77 -12.43
CA ALA A 3 8.93 -18.73 -11.47
C ALA A 3 7.62 -19.05 -10.71
N GLY A 4 6.95 -20.16 -11.02
CA GLY A 4 5.70 -20.57 -10.37
C GLY A 4 5.87 -21.31 -9.03
N GLY A 5 6.97 -21.02 -8.33
CA GLY A 5 7.34 -21.64 -7.05
C GLY A 5 6.99 -20.76 -5.85
N PRO A 6 7.51 -21.04 -4.64
CA PRO A 6 7.36 -20.14 -3.50
C PRO A 6 8.04 -18.77 -3.78
N PRO A 7 7.57 -17.67 -3.15
CA PRO A 7 8.16 -16.34 -3.34
C PRO A 7 9.66 -16.30 -3.09
N GLU A 8 10.11 -16.95 -2.02
CA GLU A 8 11.52 -17.25 -1.77
C GLU A 8 11.85 -18.66 -2.29
N PRO A 9 12.69 -18.80 -3.33
CA PRO A 9 12.98 -20.10 -3.91
C PRO A 9 13.86 -20.95 -2.98
N PRO A 10 13.81 -22.29 -3.08
CA PRO A 10 14.60 -23.18 -2.24
C PRO A 10 16.11 -22.91 -2.33
N ALA A 11 16.82 -23.19 -1.24
CA ALA A 11 18.28 -23.07 -1.17
C ALA A 11 19.02 -24.06 -2.07
N GLN A 12 18.36 -25.14 -2.48
CA GLN A 12 18.89 -26.18 -3.35
C GLN A 12 17.84 -26.57 -4.40
N PRO A 13 18.26 -26.97 -5.61
CA PRO A 13 17.33 -27.39 -6.64
C PRO A 13 16.70 -28.73 -6.28
N GLN A 14 15.49 -29.00 -6.75
CA GLN A 14 14.80 -30.27 -6.49
C GLN A 14 14.95 -31.20 -7.69
N GLN A 15 15.17 -32.50 -7.47
CA GLN A 15 15.10 -33.47 -8.55
C GLN A 15 13.64 -33.81 -8.84
N ILE A 16 13.27 -33.83 -10.12
CA ILE A 16 11.92 -34.23 -10.53
C ILE A 16 11.80 -35.75 -10.37
N GLU A 17 10.79 -36.20 -9.64
CA GLU A 17 10.58 -37.62 -9.34
C GLU A 17 10.51 -38.45 -10.63
N GLY A 18 11.21 -39.59 -10.64
CA GLY A 18 11.30 -40.48 -11.80
C GLY A 18 12.10 -39.94 -12.98
N GLN A 19 12.69 -38.74 -12.88
CA GLN A 19 13.44 -38.11 -13.96
C GLN A 19 14.89 -37.80 -13.55
N LYS A 20 15.75 -37.64 -14.56
CA LYS A 20 17.12 -37.11 -14.38
C LYS A 20 17.17 -35.58 -14.39
N ALA A 21 16.01 -34.93 -14.51
CA ALA A 21 15.86 -33.48 -14.57
C ALA A 21 15.71 -32.87 -13.18
N TRP A 22 16.08 -31.59 -13.07
CA TRP A 22 15.97 -30.81 -11.85
C TRP A 22 15.07 -29.61 -12.07
N LEU A 23 14.23 -29.36 -11.08
CA LEU A 23 13.44 -28.14 -10.96
C LEU A 23 14.30 -27.06 -10.33
N ILE A 24 14.47 -25.97 -11.08
CA ILE A 24 15.10 -24.74 -10.62
C ILE A 24 14.01 -23.71 -10.47
N GLU A 25 13.80 -23.24 -9.25
CA GLU A 25 12.84 -22.20 -8.93
C GLU A 25 13.60 -20.89 -8.72
N VAL A 26 13.12 -19.81 -9.33
CA VAL A 26 13.73 -18.48 -9.18
C VAL A 26 12.89 -17.54 -8.31
N GLY A 27 11.79 -18.05 -7.75
CA GLY A 27 10.84 -17.28 -6.96
C GLY A 27 10.05 -16.28 -7.81
N GLU A 28 9.42 -15.35 -7.11
CA GLU A 28 8.54 -14.34 -7.71
C GLU A 28 9.22 -12.97 -7.79
N LYS A 29 8.61 -12.05 -8.56
CA LYS A 29 8.96 -10.62 -8.63
C LYS A 29 10.40 -10.29 -9.04
N GLY A 30 11.17 -11.28 -9.52
CA GLY A 30 12.56 -11.09 -9.92
C GLY A 30 13.48 -10.73 -8.75
N MET A 31 13.15 -11.12 -7.52
CA MET A 31 13.98 -10.87 -6.34
C MET A 31 15.17 -11.82 -6.20
N TYR A 32 15.16 -12.92 -6.95
CA TYR A 32 16.23 -13.91 -6.93
C TYR A 32 16.65 -14.33 -8.34
N ALA A 33 17.91 -14.69 -8.47
CA ALA A 33 18.46 -15.39 -9.61
C ALA A 33 19.03 -16.74 -9.14
N ALA A 34 19.18 -17.67 -10.09
CA ALA A 34 19.84 -18.94 -9.85
C ALA A 34 21.07 -19.07 -10.77
N VAL A 35 22.21 -19.38 -10.18
CA VAL A 35 23.43 -19.74 -10.90
C VAL A 35 23.57 -21.26 -10.86
N VAL A 36 23.60 -21.87 -12.04
CA VAL A 36 23.83 -23.31 -12.20
C VAL A 36 25.15 -23.50 -12.92
N GLY A 37 26.15 -24.02 -12.21
CA GLY A 37 27.43 -24.41 -12.78
C GLY A 37 27.42 -25.90 -13.13
N ILE A 38 27.87 -26.23 -14.34
CA ILE A 38 28.09 -27.61 -14.79
C ILE A 38 29.60 -27.84 -14.84
N TYR A 39 30.07 -28.89 -14.17
CA TYR A 39 31.49 -29.19 -13.98
C TYR A 39 31.80 -30.61 -14.44
N ASP A 40 33.02 -30.80 -14.94
CA ASP A 40 33.60 -32.13 -15.15
C ASP A 40 34.21 -32.68 -13.85
N ASP A 41 33.36 -32.77 -12.82
CA ASP A 41 33.68 -33.29 -11.49
C ASP A 41 32.74 -34.47 -11.22
N PRO A 42 33.22 -35.72 -11.22
CA PRO A 42 32.37 -36.89 -11.02
C PRO A 42 31.63 -36.91 -9.68
N GLN A 43 32.15 -36.22 -8.66
CA GLN A 43 31.53 -36.16 -7.32
C GLN A 43 30.50 -35.05 -7.24
N GLN A 44 30.79 -33.89 -7.83
CA GLN A 44 29.88 -32.74 -7.88
C GLN A 44 29.81 -32.13 -9.28
N PRO A 45 29.18 -32.82 -10.25
CA PRO A 45 29.14 -32.38 -11.64
C PRO A 45 28.28 -31.14 -11.84
N ARG A 46 27.59 -30.70 -10.79
CA ARG A 46 26.66 -29.59 -10.78
C ARG A 46 26.77 -28.86 -9.46
N ARG A 47 26.78 -27.53 -9.51
CA ARG A 47 26.71 -26.66 -8.34
C ARG A 47 25.62 -25.63 -8.56
N TYR A 48 24.93 -25.28 -7.49
CA TYR A 48 23.82 -24.35 -7.50
C TYR A 48 24.07 -23.24 -6.48
N GLN A 49 23.75 -22.01 -6.87
CA GLN A 49 23.68 -20.88 -5.96
C GLN A 49 22.44 -20.06 -6.22
N ARG A 50 21.63 -19.88 -5.19
CA ARG A 50 20.60 -18.85 -5.15
C ARG A 50 21.27 -17.50 -4.89
N VAL A 51 20.96 -16.52 -5.71
CA VAL A 51 21.46 -15.14 -5.62
C VAL A 51 20.28 -14.23 -5.32
N VAL A 52 20.37 -13.48 -4.22
CA VAL A 52 19.38 -12.44 -3.89
C VAL A 52 19.73 -11.18 -4.68
N LEU A 53 18.78 -10.65 -5.45
CA LEU A 53 18.93 -9.41 -6.21
C LEU A 53 18.52 -8.24 -5.33
N ASP A 54 19.46 -7.80 -4.48
CA ASP A 54 19.29 -6.67 -3.57
C ASP A 54 20.15 -5.47 -3.99
N SER A 55 20.20 -4.46 -3.13
CA SER A 55 20.91 -3.19 -3.37
C SER A 55 22.43 -3.32 -3.55
N ARG A 56 23.01 -4.52 -3.44
CA ARG A 56 24.42 -4.77 -3.79
C ARG A 56 24.64 -4.69 -5.30
N TYR A 57 23.59 -4.86 -6.10
CA TYR A 57 23.66 -4.75 -7.55
C TYR A 57 23.22 -3.35 -7.99
N PRO A 58 23.96 -2.70 -8.91
CA PRO A 58 23.54 -1.41 -9.45
C PRO A 58 22.28 -1.55 -10.30
N ASP A 59 21.44 -0.52 -10.30
CA ASP A 59 20.26 -0.47 -11.15
C ASP A 59 20.63 -0.56 -12.64
N SER A 60 19.88 -1.37 -13.38
CA SER A 60 20.08 -1.52 -14.82
C SER A 60 19.52 -0.32 -15.58
N PRO A 61 20.34 0.40 -16.39
CA PRO A 61 19.85 1.49 -17.23
C PRO A 61 18.74 1.06 -18.19
N VAL A 62 18.79 -0.18 -18.68
CA VAL A 62 17.78 -0.75 -19.58
C VAL A 62 16.47 -0.97 -18.82
N MET A 63 16.53 -1.52 -17.60
CA MET A 63 15.33 -1.72 -16.79
C MET A 63 14.67 -0.40 -16.41
N ARG A 64 15.48 0.59 -16.06
CA ARG A 64 15.02 1.96 -15.83
C ARG A 64 14.25 2.54 -17.02
N GLN A 65 14.75 2.36 -18.24
CA GLN A 65 14.05 2.82 -19.46
C GLN A 65 12.70 2.12 -19.65
N ILE A 66 12.61 0.83 -19.37
CA ILE A 66 11.35 0.07 -19.42
C ILE A 66 10.36 0.60 -18.38
N MET A 67 10.81 0.85 -17.15
CA MET A 67 9.96 1.42 -16.10
C MET A 67 9.46 2.83 -16.45
N VAL A 68 10.30 3.67 -17.06
CA VAL A 68 9.89 4.99 -17.55
C VAL A 68 8.78 4.86 -18.61
N ALA A 69 8.97 3.98 -19.61
CA ALA A 69 7.98 3.76 -20.65
C ALA A 69 6.65 3.23 -20.07
N TYR A 70 6.71 2.35 -19.08
CA TYR A 70 5.54 1.84 -18.38
C TYR A 70 4.78 2.96 -17.63
N GLN A 71 5.48 3.81 -16.88
CA GLN A 71 4.85 4.92 -16.15
C GLN A 71 4.23 5.95 -17.10
N GLU A 72 4.84 6.24 -18.26
CA GLU A 72 4.22 7.09 -19.29
C GLU A 72 2.96 6.44 -19.91
N GLN A 73 2.95 5.13 -20.14
CA GLN A 73 1.74 4.43 -20.60
C GLN A 73 0.59 4.54 -19.58
N LEU A 74 0.87 4.36 -18.29
CA LEU A 74 -0.12 4.52 -17.23
C LEU A 74 -0.69 5.94 -17.19
N LYS A 75 0.19 6.94 -17.32
CA LYS A 75 -0.18 8.35 -17.37
C LYS A 75 -1.07 8.68 -18.58
N ASP A 76 -0.71 8.20 -19.76
CA ASP A 76 -1.46 8.44 -21.00
C ASP A 76 -2.84 7.80 -20.97
N LEU A 77 -2.95 6.57 -20.45
CA LEU A 77 -4.24 5.89 -20.26
C LEU A 77 -5.09 6.56 -19.19
N GLY A 78 -4.44 6.96 -18.09
CA GLY A 78 -5.10 7.40 -16.86
C GLY A 78 -6.00 6.32 -16.25
N LEU A 79 -6.57 6.61 -15.07
CA LEU A 79 -7.39 5.63 -14.34
C LEU A 79 -8.57 5.11 -15.16
N THR A 80 -9.24 5.98 -15.94
CA THR A 80 -10.37 5.58 -16.78
C THR A 80 -9.93 4.69 -17.95
N GLY A 81 -8.81 4.99 -18.61
CA GLY A 81 -8.29 4.14 -19.70
C GLY A 81 -7.81 2.78 -19.21
N LEU A 82 -7.40 2.68 -17.94
CA LEU A 82 -7.08 1.43 -17.26
C LEU A 82 -8.35 0.64 -16.83
N GLY A 83 -9.56 1.16 -17.07
CA GLY A 83 -10.80 0.52 -16.67
C GLY A 83 -11.10 0.60 -15.17
N ILE A 84 -10.37 1.41 -14.41
CA ILE A 84 -10.60 1.60 -12.97
C ILE A 84 -11.91 2.37 -12.76
N GLN A 85 -12.78 1.82 -11.93
CA GLN A 85 -14.07 2.41 -11.59
C GLN A 85 -14.24 2.48 -10.07
N PRO A 86 -14.74 3.59 -9.52
CA PRO A 86 -15.02 3.70 -8.09
C PRO A 86 -16.07 2.70 -7.62
N VAL A 87 -15.79 2.05 -6.48
CA VAL A 87 -16.70 1.10 -5.83
C VAL A 87 -17.32 1.73 -4.59
N ARG A 88 -18.55 1.34 -4.26
CA ARG A 88 -19.20 1.78 -3.03
C ARG A 88 -18.40 1.35 -1.80
N HIS A 89 -18.15 2.26 -0.87
CA HIS A 89 -17.46 1.91 0.38
C HIS A 89 -18.37 1.01 1.25
N PRO A 90 -17.86 -0.09 1.84
CA PRO A 90 -18.68 -1.02 2.64
C PRO A 90 -19.43 -0.36 3.80
N ARG A 91 -18.89 0.74 4.33
CA ARG A 91 -19.50 1.53 5.42
C ARG A 91 -20.08 2.85 4.96
N GLU A 92 -20.27 3.09 3.66
CA GLU A 92 -20.80 4.37 3.14
C GLU A 92 -22.12 4.78 3.81
N GLU A 93 -23.03 3.82 4.02
CA GLU A 93 -24.31 4.08 4.69
C GLU A 93 -24.18 4.44 6.17
N LEU A 94 -23.06 4.14 6.81
CA LEU A 94 -22.82 4.48 8.21
C LEU A 94 -21.91 5.70 8.35
N ASN A 95 -20.89 5.81 7.51
CA ASN A 95 -19.81 6.77 7.66
C ASN A 95 -19.99 8.01 6.77
N GLY A 96 -20.81 7.93 5.71
CA GLY A 96 -20.96 9.00 4.74
C GLY A 96 -19.74 9.13 3.81
N PRO A 97 -19.57 10.30 3.16
CA PRO A 97 -18.48 10.53 2.23
C PRO A 97 -17.15 10.75 2.96
N PHE A 98 -16.05 10.66 2.20
CA PHE A 98 -14.76 11.17 2.63
C PHE A 98 -14.79 12.70 2.67
N VAL A 99 -14.11 13.29 3.65
CA VAL A 99 -14.08 14.75 3.88
C VAL A 99 -12.68 15.35 3.88
N GLY A 100 -11.64 14.52 3.96
CA GLY A 100 -10.26 14.93 4.03
C GLY A 100 -9.82 15.31 5.45
N SER A 101 -8.51 15.18 5.70
CA SER A 101 -7.95 15.35 7.05
C SER A 101 -8.09 16.76 7.60
N LYS A 102 -8.24 17.77 6.73
CA LYS A 102 -8.38 19.18 7.12
C LYS A 102 -9.66 19.42 7.93
N GLU A 103 -10.74 18.72 7.63
CA GLU A 103 -12.02 18.83 8.36
C GLU A 103 -11.92 18.31 9.79
N CYS A 104 -10.91 17.47 10.09
CA CYS A 104 -10.68 16.93 11.43
C CYS A 104 -9.95 17.92 12.36
N GLU A 105 -9.19 18.87 11.80
CA GLU A 105 -8.20 19.68 12.53
C GLU A 105 -8.79 20.52 13.66
N SER A 106 -9.94 21.17 13.45
CA SER A 106 -10.50 22.11 14.42
C SER A 106 -10.99 21.45 15.71
N CYS A 107 -11.45 20.21 15.62
CA CYS A 107 -11.95 19.45 16.77
C CYS A 107 -10.85 18.55 17.38
N HIS A 108 -9.90 18.08 16.56
CA HIS A 108 -8.89 17.10 16.92
C HIS A 108 -7.46 17.63 16.74
N GLU A 109 -7.20 18.88 17.15
CA GLU A 109 -5.92 19.56 16.94
C GLU A 109 -4.69 18.77 17.44
N PRO A 110 -4.71 18.14 18.64
CA PRO A 110 -3.56 17.36 19.11
C PRO A 110 -3.25 16.17 18.19
N SER A 111 -4.26 15.40 17.78
CA SER A 111 -4.10 14.24 16.91
C SER A 111 -3.72 14.65 15.49
N TYR A 112 -4.27 15.76 15.01
CA TYR A 112 -3.89 16.33 13.72
C TYR A 112 -2.41 16.74 13.69
N LYS A 113 -1.87 17.28 14.81
CA LYS A 113 -0.42 17.55 14.93
C LYS A 113 0.42 16.28 14.88
N VAL A 114 -0.02 15.20 15.53
CA VAL A 114 0.63 13.87 15.45
C VAL A 114 0.66 13.41 13.99
N TRP A 115 -0.48 13.39 13.31
CA TRP A 115 -0.58 13.03 11.89
C TRP A 115 0.37 13.88 11.04
N LYS A 116 0.33 15.21 11.20
CA LYS A 116 1.12 16.15 10.41
C LYS A 116 2.64 16.01 10.59
N SER A 117 3.07 15.45 11.72
CA SER A 117 4.48 15.15 12.00
C SER A 117 4.94 13.78 11.45
N SER A 118 4.00 12.93 11.02
CA SER A 118 4.28 11.57 10.56
C SER A 118 4.75 11.51 9.09
N GLY A 119 5.22 10.34 8.67
CA GLY A 119 5.54 10.07 7.26
C GLY A 119 4.31 10.04 6.35
N HIS A 120 3.11 9.78 6.89
CA HIS A 120 1.88 9.62 6.12
C HIS A 120 1.50 10.88 5.31
N VAL A 121 1.77 12.08 5.83
CA VAL A 121 1.50 13.34 5.09
C VAL A 121 2.41 13.54 3.88
N LYS A 122 3.52 12.81 3.82
CA LYS A 122 4.49 12.85 2.73
C LYS A 122 4.30 11.71 1.74
N ALA A 123 3.39 10.77 2.00
CA ALA A 123 3.22 9.55 1.21
C ALA A 123 3.08 9.86 -0.28
N TRP A 124 2.15 10.73 -0.68
CA TRP A 124 2.00 11.09 -2.10
C TRP A 124 3.30 11.62 -2.72
N GLN A 125 4.01 12.49 -1.99
CA GLN A 125 5.23 13.09 -2.48
C GLN A 125 6.34 12.06 -2.75
N THR A 126 6.38 10.95 -2.01
CA THR A 126 7.36 9.89 -2.27
C THR A 126 7.13 9.22 -3.62
N LEU A 127 5.88 9.14 -4.11
CA LEU A 127 5.58 8.64 -5.46
C LEU A 127 5.95 9.63 -6.54
N VAL A 128 5.70 10.92 -6.31
CA VAL A 128 6.04 11.98 -7.26
C VAL A 128 7.56 12.14 -7.40
N GLN A 129 8.30 11.98 -6.30
CA GLN A 129 9.77 12.07 -6.27
C GLN A 129 10.49 10.76 -6.55
N ALA A 130 9.76 9.66 -6.67
CA ALA A 130 10.35 8.40 -7.12
C ALA A 130 10.96 8.57 -8.51
N ASP A 131 11.94 7.71 -8.83
CA ASP A 131 12.63 7.77 -10.10
C ASP A 131 12.65 6.40 -10.81
N PRO A 132 11.77 6.18 -11.82
CA PRO A 132 10.78 7.12 -12.35
C PRO A 132 9.60 7.37 -11.39
N PRO A 133 8.86 8.49 -11.56
CA PRO A 133 7.68 8.79 -10.76
C PRO A 133 6.62 7.69 -10.86
N ARG A 134 5.92 7.40 -9.76
CA ARG A 134 4.94 6.29 -9.64
C ARG A 134 3.52 6.74 -9.28
N HIS A 135 3.25 8.03 -9.34
CA HIS A 135 1.98 8.64 -8.93
C HIS A 135 0.84 8.47 -9.96
N HIS A 136 1.06 7.68 -11.01
CA HIS A 136 0.06 7.25 -11.99
C HIS A 136 -0.32 5.78 -11.87
N ASP A 137 0.39 5.03 -11.03
CA ASP A 137 0.19 3.60 -10.85
C ASP A 137 -0.90 3.31 -9.80
N PRO A 138 -2.03 2.68 -10.15
CA PRO A 138 -3.10 2.36 -9.21
C PRO A 138 -2.63 1.56 -7.97
N GLU A 139 -1.64 0.68 -8.13
CA GLU A 139 -1.09 -0.11 -7.02
C GLU A 139 -0.32 0.76 -6.02
N CYS A 140 0.35 1.81 -6.52
CA CYS A 140 1.04 2.77 -5.67
C CYS A 140 0.06 3.79 -5.06
N ILE A 141 -0.89 4.28 -5.86
CA ILE A 141 -1.89 5.26 -5.44
C ILE A 141 -2.70 4.69 -4.25
N SER A 142 -3.09 3.41 -4.29
CA SER A 142 -4.00 2.82 -3.31
C SER A 142 -3.50 2.86 -1.86
N CYS A 143 -2.19 2.92 -1.65
CA CYS A 143 -1.56 3.01 -0.32
C CYS A 143 -1.11 4.44 0.03
N HIS A 144 -1.17 5.39 -0.91
CA HIS A 144 -0.56 6.72 -0.77
C HIS A 144 -1.58 7.88 -0.78
N VAL A 145 -2.88 7.58 -0.76
CA VAL A 145 -3.98 8.56 -0.75
C VAL A 145 -5.13 8.10 0.16
N VAL A 146 -6.14 8.96 0.34
CA VAL A 146 -7.37 8.60 1.03
C VAL A 146 -8.40 8.00 0.06
N GLY A 147 -9.13 6.99 0.54
CA GLY A 147 -10.32 6.48 -0.16
C GLY A 147 -10.03 5.50 -1.28
N TRP A 148 -8.99 4.70 -1.13
CA TRP A 148 -8.71 3.53 -1.97
C TRP A 148 -8.68 2.26 -1.13
N ASN A 149 -8.87 1.11 -1.78
CA ASN A 149 -8.59 -0.18 -1.19
C ASN A 149 -7.11 -0.54 -1.44
N PRO A 150 -6.25 -0.59 -0.40
CA PRO A 150 -4.82 -0.86 -0.56
C PRO A 150 -4.49 -2.23 -1.17
N GLN A 151 -5.33 -3.23 -0.93
CA GLN A 151 -5.08 -4.63 -1.29
C GLN A 151 -5.67 -5.03 -2.63
N LYS A 152 -6.62 -4.24 -3.15
CA LYS A 152 -7.35 -4.52 -4.39
C LYS A 152 -7.25 -3.40 -5.42
N TYR A 153 -6.49 -2.35 -5.11
CA TYR A 153 -6.08 -1.31 -6.05
C TYR A 153 -7.24 -0.59 -6.76
N PHE A 154 -8.37 -0.40 -6.05
CA PHE A 154 -9.51 0.36 -6.57
C PHE A 154 -9.89 1.54 -5.66
N PRO A 155 -10.37 2.66 -6.23
CA PRO A 155 -10.90 3.77 -5.47
C PRO A 155 -12.29 3.45 -4.93
N TYR A 156 -12.62 4.02 -3.78
CA TYR A 156 -14.00 4.12 -3.32
C TYR A 156 -14.69 5.34 -3.92
N GLN A 157 -16.01 5.30 -4.02
CA GLN A 157 -16.82 6.48 -4.36
C GLN A 157 -16.54 7.61 -3.37
N GLY A 158 -16.30 8.81 -3.90
CA GLY A 158 -15.89 9.98 -3.11
C GLY A 158 -14.45 9.93 -2.58
N GLY A 159 -13.68 8.89 -2.86
CA GLY A 159 -12.25 8.80 -2.55
C GLY A 159 -11.39 9.63 -3.50
N PHE A 160 -10.06 9.58 -3.30
CA PHE A 160 -9.11 10.27 -4.19
C PHE A 160 -9.28 9.80 -5.63
N TRP A 161 -9.23 10.74 -6.58
CA TRP A 161 -9.21 10.44 -8.01
C TRP A 161 -7.97 11.00 -8.70
N THR A 162 -7.72 12.29 -8.51
CA THR A 162 -6.55 13.02 -9.04
C THR A 162 -6.28 14.22 -8.13
N GLU A 163 -5.07 14.76 -8.13
CA GLU A 163 -4.75 15.98 -7.37
C GLU A 163 -5.66 17.17 -7.74
N GLN A 164 -6.10 17.25 -9.00
CA GLN A 164 -6.96 18.33 -9.49
C GLN A 164 -8.41 18.18 -9.03
N LYS A 165 -8.95 16.95 -9.01
CA LYS A 165 -10.35 16.71 -8.62
C LYS A 165 -10.54 16.59 -7.12
N THR A 166 -9.59 16.00 -6.41
CA THR A 166 -9.69 15.67 -4.98
C THR A 166 -8.42 16.05 -4.23
N PRO A 167 -7.98 17.32 -4.25
CA PRO A 167 -6.72 17.74 -3.64
C PRO A 167 -6.68 17.51 -2.12
N HIS A 168 -7.85 17.54 -1.46
CA HIS A 168 -8.00 17.34 -0.02
C HIS A 168 -7.87 15.88 0.43
N LEU A 169 -7.80 14.92 -0.51
CA LEU A 169 -7.64 13.49 -0.27
C LEU A 169 -6.24 12.97 -0.65
N VAL A 170 -5.33 13.89 -0.98
CA VAL A 170 -3.92 13.58 -1.23
C VAL A 170 -3.23 13.12 0.06
N ALA A 171 -2.28 12.20 -0.08
CA ALA A 171 -1.52 11.57 1.00
C ALA A 171 -2.36 10.66 1.91
N VAL A 172 -1.69 9.92 2.79
CA VAL A 172 -2.36 9.05 3.77
C VAL A 172 -2.93 9.94 4.88
N GLY A 173 -4.25 10.00 4.97
CA GLY A 173 -4.99 10.90 5.86
C GLY A 173 -5.62 10.19 7.06
N CYS A 174 -6.33 10.96 7.90
CA CYS A 174 -7.12 10.43 9.03
C CYS A 174 -8.03 9.28 8.58
N GLU A 175 -8.71 9.46 7.46
CA GLU A 175 -9.72 8.53 6.95
C GLU A 175 -9.13 7.26 6.32
N SER A 176 -7.82 7.18 6.12
CA SER A 176 -7.13 5.95 5.70
C SER A 176 -7.14 4.88 6.80
N CYS A 177 -7.18 5.29 8.08
CA CYS A 177 -7.25 4.37 9.22
C CYS A 177 -8.61 4.39 9.93
N HIS A 178 -9.24 5.57 9.99
CA HIS A 178 -10.51 5.78 10.71
C HIS A 178 -11.75 5.58 9.82
N GLY A 179 -11.57 5.32 8.53
CA GLY A 179 -12.63 5.26 7.53
C GLY A 179 -13.21 6.64 7.20
N PRO A 180 -14.22 6.72 6.31
CA PRO A 180 -14.84 8.00 5.94
C PRO A 180 -15.43 8.72 7.17
N GLY A 181 -15.28 10.03 7.22
CA GLY A 181 -15.66 10.85 8.38
C GLY A 181 -16.92 11.70 8.20
N GLY A 182 -17.55 11.71 7.02
CA GLY A 182 -18.60 12.68 6.67
C GLY A 182 -19.77 12.75 7.66
N ARG A 183 -20.35 11.61 8.03
CA ARG A 183 -21.46 11.58 8.99
C ARG A 183 -21.03 11.86 10.43
N HIS A 184 -19.77 11.58 10.77
CA HIS A 184 -19.23 12.00 12.06
C HIS A 184 -19.17 13.52 12.15
N VAL A 185 -18.61 14.18 11.13
CA VAL A 185 -18.60 15.64 11.05
C VAL A 185 -20.01 16.21 11.07
N ASP A 186 -20.92 15.68 10.25
CA ASP A 186 -22.30 16.16 10.19
C ASP A 186 -23.03 16.03 11.54
N ALA A 187 -22.79 14.95 12.29
CA ALA A 187 -23.38 14.75 13.61
C ALA A 187 -22.83 15.74 14.65
N GLU A 188 -21.52 15.97 14.68
CA GLU A 188 -20.93 16.96 15.61
C GLU A 188 -21.40 18.39 15.29
N MET A 189 -21.58 18.69 14.01
CA MET A 189 -22.11 19.97 13.53
C MET A 189 -23.65 20.09 13.65
N GLY A 190 -24.33 19.08 14.19
CA GLY A 190 -25.77 19.09 14.43
C GLY A 190 -26.64 18.93 13.17
N ARG A 191 -26.04 18.60 12.02
CA ARG A 191 -26.75 18.42 10.73
C ARG A 191 -27.57 17.14 10.67
N LEU A 192 -27.28 16.17 11.55
CA LEU A 192 -28.04 14.92 11.71
C LEU A 192 -28.91 14.92 12.97
N GLY A 193 -29.14 16.10 13.55
CA GLY A 193 -29.77 16.27 14.87
C GLY A 193 -28.74 16.50 15.97
N SER A 194 -29.21 16.96 17.14
CA SER A 194 -28.36 17.36 18.27
C SER A 194 -28.34 16.34 19.42
N ASP A 195 -28.91 15.15 19.21
CA ASP A 195 -28.98 14.09 20.22
C ASP A 195 -27.59 13.46 20.45
N ASP A 196 -27.20 13.29 21.71
CA ASP A 196 -25.95 12.66 22.12
C ASP A 196 -25.81 11.21 21.62
N GLN A 197 -26.91 10.47 21.47
CA GLN A 197 -26.92 9.13 20.89
C GLN A 197 -26.49 9.15 19.42
N VAL A 198 -26.91 10.17 18.67
CA VAL A 198 -26.53 10.33 17.26
C VAL A 198 -25.03 10.62 17.17
N LYS A 199 -24.51 11.54 17.99
CA LYS A 199 -23.07 11.82 18.05
C LYS A 199 -22.26 10.59 18.45
N GLN A 200 -22.69 9.90 19.50
CA GLN A 200 -22.00 8.70 19.99
C GLN A 200 -21.92 7.59 18.95
N LYS A 201 -23.01 7.37 18.19
CA LYS A 201 -23.03 6.40 17.08
C LYS A 201 -21.93 6.68 16.05
N TYR A 202 -21.79 7.92 15.61
CA TYR A 202 -20.82 8.25 14.56
C TYR A 202 -19.39 8.42 15.09
N ARG A 203 -19.20 8.83 16.35
CA ARG A 203 -17.89 8.73 17.04
C ARG A 203 -17.38 7.28 17.09
N GLN A 204 -18.25 6.34 17.42
CA GLN A 204 -17.90 4.91 17.41
C GLN A 204 -17.57 4.40 16.01
N ALA A 205 -18.24 4.92 14.97
CA ALA A 205 -18.04 4.48 13.59
C ALA A 205 -16.67 4.83 13.00
N VAL A 206 -16.02 5.88 13.50
CA VAL A 206 -14.67 6.33 13.08
C VAL A 206 -13.57 5.97 14.08
N ARG A 207 -13.91 5.26 15.16
CA ARG A 207 -12.93 4.83 16.16
C ARG A 207 -12.14 3.64 15.63
N LEU A 208 -10.81 3.73 15.69
CA LEU A 208 -9.91 2.60 15.47
C LEU A 208 -9.47 2.01 16.83
N PRO A 209 -9.95 0.81 17.22
CA PRO A 209 -9.48 0.15 18.43
C PRO A 209 -8.03 -0.35 18.27
N LEU A 210 -7.23 -0.30 19.34
CA LEU A 210 -5.85 -0.81 19.32
C LEU A 210 -5.77 -2.28 18.87
N ALA A 211 -6.76 -3.10 19.24
CA ALA A 211 -6.84 -4.50 18.85
C ALA A 211 -7.00 -4.72 17.33
N GLU A 212 -7.46 -3.69 16.59
CA GLU A 212 -7.63 -3.73 15.14
C GLU A 212 -6.53 -2.93 14.41
N ALA A 213 -5.85 -2.02 15.11
CA ALA A 213 -4.89 -1.09 14.52
C ALA A 213 -3.77 -1.78 13.76
N GLU A 214 -3.20 -2.87 14.28
CA GLU A 214 -2.13 -3.60 13.59
C GLU A 214 -2.59 -4.14 12.23
N LYS A 215 -3.80 -4.73 12.19
CA LYS A 215 -4.37 -5.22 10.94
C LYS A 215 -4.56 -4.10 9.93
N THR A 216 -5.04 -2.94 10.35
CA THR A 216 -5.19 -1.75 9.49
C THR A 216 -3.84 -1.28 8.94
N CYS A 217 -2.78 -1.26 9.77
CA CYS A 217 -1.44 -0.90 9.30
C CYS A 217 -0.93 -1.88 8.22
N LEU A 218 -1.15 -3.18 8.43
CA LEU A 218 -0.71 -4.24 7.53
C LEU A 218 -1.47 -4.28 6.18
N GLU A 219 -2.51 -3.46 6.00
CA GLU A 219 -3.13 -3.29 4.67
C GLU A 219 -2.22 -2.52 3.71
N CYS A 220 -1.25 -1.75 4.21
CA CYS A 220 -0.27 -1.04 3.38
C CYS A 220 1.18 -1.42 3.75
N HIS A 221 1.44 -1.70 5.02
CA HIS A 221 2.78 -2.07 5.49
C HIS A 221 2.99 -3.59 5.40
N ASP A 222 3.32 -4.05 4.21
CA ASP A 222 3.71 -5.42 3.93
C ASP A 222 5.20 -5.52 3.51
N LEU A 223 5.62 -6.72 3.10
CA LEU A 223 7.00 -6.99 2.67
C LEU A 223 7.41 -6.20 1.43
N ASP A 224 6.47 -5.86 0.54
CA ASP A 224 6.78 -5.16 -0.70
C ASP A 224 6.88 -3.64 -0.48
N ASN A 225 6.00 -3.10 0.35
CA ASN A 225 5.81 -1.67 0.54
C ASN A 225 6.62 -1.11 1.72
N SER A 226 6.83 -1.92 2.75
CA SER A 226 7.49 -1.48 3.98
C SER A 226 8.14 -2.65 4.73
N PRO A 227 9.19 -3.28 4.16
CA PRO A 227 9.81 -4.49 4.70
C PRO A 227 10.36 -4.36 6.14
N ASP A 228 10.74 -3.14 6.54
CA ASP A 228 11.24 -2.85 7.89
C ASP A 228 10.11 -2.49 8.90
N PHE A 229 8.84 -2.63 8.50
CA PHE A 229 7.72 -2.31 9.38
C PHE A 229 7.63 -3.29 10.55
N THR A 230 7.49 -2.74 11.76
CA THR A 230 7.00 -3.51 12.90
C THR A 230 5.99 -2.67 13.66
N PHE A 231 4.82 -3.23 13.95
CA PHE A 231 3.76 -2.49 14.63
C PHE A 231 4.25 -1.88 15.95
N LYS A 232 5.03 -2.64 16.72
CA LYS A 232 5.60 -2.22 18.00
C LYS A 232 6.44 -0.93 17.92
N THR A 233 7.23 -0.74 16.86
CA THR A 233 8.11 0.44 16.75
C THR A 233 7.50 1.59 15.95
N TYR A 234 6.49 1.32 15.13
CA TYR A 234 5.82 2.32 14.30
C TYR A 234 4.59 2.92 14.97
N TRP A 235 3.81 2.12 15.72
CA TRP A 235 2.59 2.57 16.40
C TRP A 235 2.81 3.81 17.29
N PRO A 236 3.87 3.89 18.14
CA PRO A 236 4.08 5.07 19.00
C PRO A 236 4.29 6.38 18.24
N LYS A 237 4.60 6.33 16.94
CA LYS A 237 4.81 7.53 16.11
C LYS A 237 3.50 8.16 15.64
N VAL A 238 2.41 7.40 15.69
CA VAL A 238 1.10 7.82 15.17
C VAL A 238 -0.03 7.66 16.18
N GLU A 239 0.22 7.02 17.32
CA GLU A 239 -0.81 6.81 18.33
C GLU A 239 -1.32 8.13 18.91
N HIS A 240 -2.64 8.21 19.07
CA HIS A 240 -3.34 9.35 19.62
C HIS A 240 -4.67 8.91 20.22
N ARG A 241 -5.30 9.78 21.02
CA ARG A 241 -6.56 9.48 21.70
C ARG A 241 -7.48 10.69 21.67
N GLU A 242 -8.74 10.43 21.39
CA GLU A 242 -9.83 11.41 21.46
C GLU A 242 -10.73 11.12 22.65
N LYS A 243 -11.39 12.17 23.15
CA LYS A 243 -12.30 12.11 24.30
C LYS A 243 -13.73 11.76 23.89
#